data_AF-A0A195ECX5-F1
#
_entry.id   AF-A0A195ECX5-F1
#
_cell.length_a   1.000
_cell.length_b   1.000
_cell.length_c   1.000
_cell.angle_alpha   90.00
_cell.angle_beta   90.00
_cell.angle_gamma   90.00
#
_symmetry.space_group_name_H-M   'P 1'
#
loop_
_entity.id
_entity.type
_entity.pdbx_description
1 polymer ?
#
loop_
_entity_poly.entity_id
_entity_poly.type
_entity_poly.pdbx_seq_one_letter_code
_entity_poly.pdbx_strand_id
1 'polypeptide(L)'
;MEFTKRILRLISISLIVFRLPLIVTVTTPLPPTIESTIESTVTDLSTTEEEDKVEMPSVPLTEQVMDHNIRVSDVPDVDPEATNVPDSSLDRNRVIRDVAYFIRAHKFHDYDHRYFKSAEEATSKLYEDFPKPGLRSLHWEVRKHCKASFVECLKYLERIIRLTVFRRENDTVTIMRKQKWNLVNNTEQIMAVQRDCQTAQRRDYLTVVPFQGPIGNYYMCWYTMLEVPDLATFGEPCDNHANCLDEYDVHNKDPRADDTKSYACALYSFCPDHCCPMKHIRYMKDCYQSQSNPCYVENQPAHRKCTLNQDENRDFQALRANQINVSCECHSRGYEWSSRFGMCVDVNECVRGTHNCTQNAESCLNLPGYYVCVCRLGYIYNSEIGQCVHSPDIDRVLKGYVEKPKAAKTKNLLAKIARIIARSAGSSYVHNYRVHFSLILIILILNCTVSYEFCFDLLNLDPKSTMQWS
;
A
#
# COMPACT_ATOMS: atom_id res chain seq x y z
N MET A 1 -52.93 -33.19 8.50
CA MET A 1 -51.99 -33.15 9.65
C MET A 1 -50.77 -34.05 9.46
N GLU A 2 -50.86 -35.20 8.79
CA GLU A 2 -49.71 -36.13 8.66
C GLU A 2 -48.49 -35.60 7.89
N PHE A 3 -48.71 -34.78 6.85
CA PHE A 3 -47.62 -34.28 6.01
C PHE A 3 -46.69 -33.32 6.77
N THR A 4 -47.26 -32.41 7.58
CA THR A 4 -46.50 -31.47 8.42
C THR A 4 -45.65 -32.18 9.47
N LYS A 5 -46.16 -33.27 10.09
CA LYS A 5 -45.36 -34.08 11.04
C LYS A 5 -44.17 -34.79 10.36
N ARG A 6 -44.28 -35.19 9.09
CA ARG A 6 -43.16 -35.77 8.32
C ARG A 6 -42.10 -34.74 7.97
N ILE A 7 -42.50 -33.54 7.52
CA ILE A 7 -41.56 -32.44 7.22
C ILE A 7 -40.78 -32.04 8.48
N LEU A 8 -41.45 -31.88 9.62
CA LEU A 8 -40.79 -31.49 10.88
C LEU A 8 -39.73 -32.52 11.32
N ARG A 9 -40.03 -33.82 11.23
CA ARG A 9 -39.06 -34.90 11.53
C ARG A 9 -37.86 -34.90 10.58
N LEU A 10 -38.04 -34.61 9.29
CA LEU A 10 -36.93 -34.53 8.34
C LEU A 10 -35.99 -33.35 8.69
N ILE A 11 -36.55 -32.19 9.03
CA ILE A 11 -35.78 -31.02 9.46
C ILE A 11 -34.99 -31.31 10.75
N SER A 12 -35.61 -31.99 11.74
CA SER A 12 -34.93 -32.42 12.96
C SER A 12 -33.76 -33.36 12.70
N ILE A 13 -33.90 -34.31 11.75
CA ILE A 13 -32.82 -35.25 11.41
C ILE A 13 -31.66 -34.53 10.71
N SER A 14 -31.93 -33.62 9.76
CA SER A 14 -30.88 -32.84 9.10
C SER A 14 -30.08 -31.94 10.05
N LEU A 15 -30.70 -31.41 11.11
CA LEU A 15 -30.03 -30.59 12.12
C LEU A 15 -29.13 -31.39 13.09
N ILE A 16 -29.32 -32.71 13.20
CA ILE A 16 -28.49 -33.58 14.05
C ILE A 16 -27.23 -34.07 13.32
N VAL A 17 -27.30 -34.23 11.99
CA VAL A 17 -26.17 -34.75 11.19
C VAL A 17 -25.01 -33.76 11.02
N PHE A 18 -25.26 -32.45 11.15
CA PHE A 18 -24.27 -31.38 10.90
C PHE A 18 -23.68 -30.72 12.16
N ARG A 19 -23.55 -31.46 13.28
CA ARG A 19 -22.73 -31.03 14.43
C ARG A 19 -21.73 -32.09 14.88
N LEU A 20 -20.53 -32.03 14.31
CA LEU A 20 -19.31 -32.62 14.87
C LEU A 20 -18.29 -31.47 15.11
N PRO A 21 -17.76 -31.30 16.34
CA PRO A 21 -16.68 -30.37 16.59
C PRO A 21 -15.35 -30.98 16.09
N LEU A 22 -14.60 -30.23 15.28
CA LEU A 22 -13.32 -30.69 14.76
C LEU A 22 -12.22 -30.37 15.79
N ILE A 23 -11.88 -31.36 16.61
CA ILE A 23 -10.75 -31.30 17.55
C ILE A 23 -9.46 -31.38 16.72
N VAL A 24 -8.59 -30.39 16.85
CA VAL A 24 -7.19 -30.47 16.43
C VAL A 24 -6.32 -30.21 17.64
N THR A 25 -5.61 -31.24 18.10
CA THR A 25 -4.66 -31.15 19.20
C THR A 25 -3.32 -30.60 18.73
N VAL A 26 -2.89 -29.47 19.30
CA VAL A 26 -1.48 -29.04 19.27
C VAL A 26 -1.02 -28.90 20.73
N THR A 27 -0.04 -29.70 21.12
CA THR A 27 0.50 -29.75 22.48
C THR A 27 1.72 -28.85 22.63
N THR A 28 1.62 -27.81 23.46
CA THR A 28 2.78 -27.22 24.15
C THR A 28 2.38 -26.91 25.60
N PRO A 29 3.26 -27.15 26.59
CA PRO A 29 2.92 -26.95 28.00
C PRO A 29 3.16 -25.51 28.46
N LEU A 30 2.35 -25.06 29.43
CA LEU A 30 2.65 -23.93 30.31
C LEU A 30 2.76 -24.49 31.75
N PRO A 31 3.77 -24.09 32.56
CA PRO A 31 3.92 -24.62 33.91
C PRO A 31 2.86 -24.04 34.88
N PRO A 32 2.54 -24.75 35.98
CA PRO A 32 1.58 -24.29 36.98
C PRO A 32 2.20 -23.28 37.96
N THR A 33 1.39 -22.33 38.43
CA THR A 33 1.71 -21.48 39.58
C THR A 33 0.92 -22.00 40.80
N ILE A 34 1.61 -22.34 41.89
CA ILE A 34 1.03 -22.52 43.23
C ILE A 34 1.99 -21.83 44.22
N GLU A 35 1.42 -21.12 45.21
CA GLU A 35 2.16 -20.31 46.18
C GLU A 35 2.66 -21.10 47.40
N SER A 36 3.58 -20.47 48.15
CA SER A 36 4.10 -20.87 49.47
C SER A 36 4.98 -22.14 49.49
N THR A 37 6.02 -22.25 50.33
CA THR A 37 6.23 -21.62 51.64
C THR A 37 7.71 -21.23 51.88
N ILE A 38 7.87 -20.23 52.76
CA ILE A 38 9.08 -19.80 53.50
C ILE A 38 10.14 -20.90 53.70
N GLU A 39 11.41 -20.61 53.37
CA GLU A 39 12.48 -20.56 54.38
C GLU A 39 13.66 -19.67 53.92
N SER A 40 14.51 -19.25 54.86
CA SER A 40 15.55 -18.24 54.67
C SER A 40 16.91 -18.68 55.19
N THR A 41 17.96 -18.50 54.40
CA THR A 41 19.35 -18.57 54.88
C THR A 41 20.23 -17.56 54.16
N VAL A 42 20.97 -16.77 54.94
CA VAL A 42 22.02 -15.86 54.48
C VAL A 42 23.36 -16.48 54.87
N THR A 43 24.31 -16.54 53.93
CA THR A 43 25.73 -16.66 54.23
C THR A 43 26.56 -16.03 53.12
N ASP A 44 27.37 -15.04 53.47
CA ASP A 44 28.60 -14.71 52.74
C ASP A 44 29.58 -15.90 52.79
N LEU A 45 30.49 -15.98 51.82
CA LEU A 45 31.93 -15.88 52.11
C LEU A 45 32.76 -15.60 50.84
N SER A 46 34.01 -15.15 51.02
CA SER A 46 34.93 -14.66 50.00
C SER A 46 36.21 -15.51 49.88
N THR A 47 37.20 -15.04 49.09
CA THR A 47 38.63 -15.48 49.05
C THR A 47 38.89 -16.92 48.54
N THR A 48 39.27 -17.14 47.27
CA THR A 48 40.66 -17.15 46.69
C THR A 48 41.43 -18.46 46.99
N GLU A 49 42.58 -18.86 46.40
CA GLU A 49 43.65 -18.29 45.53
C GLU A 49 43.85 -19.25 44.28
N GLU A 50 44.91 -19.39 43.46
CA GLU A 50 46.30 -18.87 43.38
C GLU A 50 46.74 -18.60 41.89
N GLU A 51 47.53 -19.47 41.23
CA GLU A 51 48.11 -19.27 39.87
C GLU A 51 48.12 -20.54 38.97
N ASP A 52 48.17 -20.35 37.64
CA ASP A 52 49.25 -20.94 36.79
C ASP A 52 49.45 -20.09 35.49
N LYS A 53 50.63 -20.11 34.88
CA LYS A 53 51.07 -19.12 33.87
C LYS A 53 51.38 -19.69 32.48
N VAL A 54 50.91 -18.98 31.42
CA VAL A 54 51.56 -18.96 30.10
C VAL A 54 51.50 -17.54 29.51
N GLU A 55 52.65 -16.89 29.35
CA GLU A 55 52.77 -15.64 28.59
C GLU A 55 53.18 -15.90 27.13
N MET A 56 52.69 -15.07 26.21
CA MET A 56 53.27 -14.89 24.88
C MET A 56 53.55 -13.40 24.65
N PRO A 57 54.62 -13.02 23.93
CA PRO A 57 55.13 -11.65 23.91
C PRO A 57 54.19 -10.66 23.21
N SER A 58 54.02 -9.49 23.81
CA SER A 58 53.27 -8.37 23.26
C SER A 58 54.01 -7.70 22.09
N VAL A 59 53.38 -7.62 20.93
CA VAL A 59 53.80 -6.72 19.84
C VAL A 59 53.29 -5.30 20.14
N PRO A 60 54.08 -4.23 19.93
CA PRO A 60 53.66 -2.88 20.32
C PRO A 60 52.41 -2.42 19.59
N LEU A 61 51.37 -2.08 20.34
CA LEU A 61 50.26 -1.28 19.84
C LEU A 61 50.76 0.15 19.61
N THR A 62 50.64 0.70 18.41
CA THR A 62 50.88 2.13 18.16
C THR A 62 49.71 2.94 18.70
N GLU A 63 49.71 3.09 20.03
CA GLU A 63 48.69 3.79 20.81
C GLU A 63 48.75 5.31 20.55
N GLN A 64 48.02 5.77 19.52
CA GLN A 64 47.65 7.17 19.37
C GLN A 64 46.18 7.30 18.94
N VAL A 65 45.48 8.19 19.64
CA VAL A 65 44.09 8.63 19.39
C VAL A 65 42.99 7.58 19.66
N MET A 66 42.83 7.24 20.93
CA MET A 66 41.49 7.03 21.53
C MET A 66 41.34 7.91 22.79
N ASP A 67 41.04 9.19 22.60
CA ASP A 67 40.55 10.00 23.72
C ASP A 67 39.09 9.61 24.02
N HIS A 68 38.83 9.23 25.27
CA HIS A 68 37.52 8.79 25.76
C HIS A 68 36.75 9.91 26.49
N ASN A 69 37.27 11.15 26.54
CA ASN A 69 36.67 12.26 27.27
C ASN A 69 35.90 13.29 26.42
N ILE A 70 35.36 12.90 25.26
CA ILE A 70 34.44 13.77 24.51
C ILE A 70 33.15 13.93 25.33
N ARG A 71 32.88 15.15 25.78
CA ARG A 71 31.66 15.56 26.46
C ARG A 71 30.73 16.28 25.48
N VAL A 72 29.45 16.39 25.84
CA VAL A 72 28.44 17.08 25.00
C VAL A 72 28.78 18.55 24.74
N SER A 73 29.65 19.16 25.58
CA SER A 73 30.25 20.49 25.40
C SER A 73 31.16 20.65 24.19
N ASP A 74 31.59 19.55 23.57
CA ASP A 74 32.63 19.57 22.54
C ASP A 74 32.04 19.57 21.13
N VAL A 75 30.70 19.55 21.04
CA VAL A 75 29.96 20.02 19.86
C VAL A 75 30.10 21.54 19.83
N PRO A 76 30.67 22.15 18.78
CA PRO A 76 30.78 23.60 18.71
C PRO A 76 29.38 24.23 18.67
N ASP A 77 29.13 25.17 19.58
CA ASP A 77 27.90 25.95 19.62
C ASP A 77 27.63 26.57 18.24
N VAL A 78 26.46 26.28 17.68
CA VAL A 78 26.08 26.76 16.35
C VAL A 78 25.70 28.23 16.46
N ASP A 79 26.68 29.10 16.20
CA ASP A 79 26.48 30.54 16.03
C ASP A 79 25.30 30.81 15.07
N PRO A 80 24.19 31.41 15.57
CA PRO A 80 23.02 31.66 14.75
C PRO A 80 23.25 32.74 13.68
N GLU A 81 24.29 33.58 13.81
CA GLU A 81 24.57 34.70 12.89
C GLU A 81 25.49 34.30 11.72
N ALA A 82 26.09 33.10 11.75
CA ALA A 82 26.98 32.54 10.73
C ALA A 82 26.28 32.14 9.40
N THR A 83 25.13 32.75 9.06
CA THR A 83 24.26 32.35 7.93
C THR A 83 24.13 33.39 6.81
N ASN A 84 24.89 34.49 6.86
CA ASN A 84 24.96 35.49 5.77
C ASN A 84 25.90 35.07 4.62
N VAL A 85 25.73 33.86 4.08
CA VAL A 85 26.37 33.43 2.82
C VAL A 85 25.51 33.92 1.64
N PRO A 86 26.06 34.65 0.66
CA PRO A 86 25.29 35.11 -0.50
C PRO A 86 24.64 33.95 -1.27
N ASP A 87 23.33 34.07 -1.54
CA ASP A 87 22.50 33.03 -2.16
C ASP A 87 23.00 32.62 -3.58
N SER A 88 23.79 33.49 -4.23
CA SER A 88 24.49 33.25 -5.49
C SER A 88 25.66 32.25 -5.41
N SER A 89 26.02 31.75 -4.23
CA SER A 89 27.16 30.84 -4.03
C SER A 89 26.77 29.36 -3.89
N LEU A 90 25.47 29.03 -3.86
CA LEU A 90 25.00 27.67 -3.59
C LEU A 90 24.92 26.85 -4.89
N ASP A 91 25.85 25.91 -5.10
CA ASP A 91 25.71 24.85 -6.12
C ASP A 91 24.59 23.89 -5.69
N ARG A 92 23.35 24.27 -6.03
CA ARG A 92 22.14 23.47 -5.71
C ARG A 92 22.27 22.04 -6.21
N ASN A 93 22.86 21.84 -7.39
CA ASN A 93 23.00 20.52 -8.00
C ASN A 93 23.98 19.66 -7.20
N ARG A 94 25.12 20.21 -6.73
CA ARG A 94 25.98 19.50 -5.75
C ARG A 94 25.18 19.12 -4.51
N VAL A 95 24.51 20.08 -3.87
CA VAL A 95 23.80 19.84 -2.60
C VAL A 95 22.71 18.79 -2.77
N ILE A 96 21.94 18.84 -3.86
CA ILE A 96 20.92 17.83 -4.18
C ILE A 96 21.53 16.44 -4.33
N ARG A 97 22.71 16.30 -4.95
CA ARG A 97 23.42 15.01 -5.07
C ARG A 97 24.00 14.52 -3.74
N ASP A 98 24.56 15.42 -2.94
CA ASP A 98 25.07 15.10 -1.60
C ASP A 98 23.91 14.65 -0.67
N VAL A 99 22.76 15.34 -0.72
CA VAL A 99 21.51 14.99 -0.03
C VAL A 99 20.89 13.69 -0.55
N ALA A 100 20.92 13.45 -1.86
CA ALA A 100 20.44 12.21 -2.47
C ALA A 100 21.29 11.00 -2.06
N TYR A 101 22.61 11.13 -2.02
CA TYR A 101 23.50 10.09 -1.51
C TYR A 101 23.24 9.79 -0.04
N PHE A 102 23.17 10.82 0.81
CA PHE A 102 22.87 10.68 2.24
C PHE A 102 21.54 9.98 2.50
N ILE A 103 20.47 10.37 1.79
CA ILE A 103 19.15 9.74 1.96
C ILE A 103 19.12 8.31 1.36
N ARG A 104 19.86 8.01 0.27
CA ARG A 104 20.00 6.62 -0.22
C ARG A 104 20.65 5.69 0.79
N ALA A 105 21.69 6.15 1.48
CA ALA A 105 22.37 5.35 2.50
C ALA A 105 21.38 4.90 3.58
N HIS A 106 20.60 5.84 4.15
CA HIS A 106 19.53 5.51 5.09
C HIS A 106 18.45 4.63 4.44
N LYS A 107 17.93 4.97 3.26
CA LYS A 107 16.85 4.23 2.58
C LYS A 107 17.18 2.74 2.37
N PHE A 108 18.43 2.41 2.04
CA PHE A 108 18.82 1.05 1.65
C PHE A 108 19.59 0.26 2.73
N HIS A 109 20.15 0.91 3.75
CA HIS A 109 21.01 0.27 4.76
C HIS A 109 20.58 0.48 6.22
N ASP A 110 19.61 1.38 6.47
CA ASP A 110 19.14 1.72 7.82
C ASP A 110 17.71 1.18 8.08
N TYR A 111 17.28 1.25 9.34
CA TYR A 111 16.04 0.66 9.83
C TYR A 111 15.37 1.55 10.90
N ASP A 112 14.21 1.13 11.42
CA ASP A 112 13.50 1.91 12.45
C ASP A 112 14.00 1.59 13.86
N HIS A 113 15.02 2.32 14.32
CA HIS A 113 15.65 2.18 15.65
C HIS A 113 14.66 2.41 16.81
N ARG A 114 13.44 2.92 16.55
CA ARG A 114 12.38 3.05 17.57
C ARG A 114 11.82 1.70 18.02
N TYR A 115 11.94 0.66 17.20
CA TYR A 115 11.27 -0.63 17.40
C TYR A 115 12.18 -1.86 17.28
N PHE A 116 13.32 -1.75 16.59
CA PHE A 116 14.25 -2.86 16.33
C PHE A 116 15.65 -2.52 16.83
N LYS A 117 16.42 -3.52 17.27
CA LYS A 117 17.81 -3.35 17.71
C LYS A 117 18.83 -3.59 16.61
N SER A 118 18.44 -4.29 15.53
CA SER A 118 19.29 -4.55 14.38
C SER A 118 18.52 -4.54 13.05
N ALA A 119 19.25 -4.48 11.94
CA ALA A 119 18.67 -4.48 10.59
C ALA A 119 18.04 -5.84 10.22
N GLU A 120 18.46 -6.92 10.87
CA GLU A 120 17.94 -8.28 10.70
C GLU A 120 16.59 -8.46 11.40
N GLU A 121 16.43 -7.90 12.61
CA GLU A 121 15.15 -7.88 13.34
C GLU A 121 14.07 -7.03 12.65
N ALA A 122 14.46 -6.03 11.86
CA ALA A 122 13.55 -5.04 11.29
C ALA A 122 12.57 -5.65 10.27
N THR A 123 11.29 -5.72 10.63
CA THR A 123 10.23 -6.35 9.81
C THR A 123 9.70 -5.49 8.65
N SER A 124 10.15 -4.24 8.53
CA SER A 124 9.81 -3.31 7.45
C SER A 124 11.07 -2.54 7.07
N LYS A 125 11.34 -2.38 5.77
CA LYS A 125 12.55 -1.69 5.28
C LYS A 125 12.22 -0.33 4.66
N LEU A 126 13.12 0.64 4.82
CA LEU A 126 12.90 2.05 4.46
C LEU A 126 12.83 2.31 2.95
N TYR A 127 13.15 1.33 2.10
CA TYR A 127 12.95 1.39 0.64
C TYR A 127 11.56 0.91 0.20
N GLU A 128 10.80 0.24 1.07
CA GLU A 128 9.47 -0.33 0.79
C GLU A 128 8.37 0.68 1.13
N ASP A 129 8.41 1.18 2.37
CA ASP A 129 7.47 2.12 2.95
C ASP A 129 8.21 3.17 3.79
N PHE A 130 7.56 4.29 4.11
CA PHE A 130 7.97 5.10 5.25
C PHE A 130 7.68 4.37 6.58
N PRO A 131 8.49 4.59 7.64
CA PRO A 131 8.36 3.93 8.94
C PRO A 131 6.93 3.71 9.46
N LYS A 132 6.62 2.48 9.85
CA LYS A 132 5.30 2.05 10.36
C LYS A 132 5.39 1.72 11.87
N PRO A 133 4.60 2.36 12.76
CA PRO A 133 3.68 3.46 12.51
C PRO A 133 4.38 4.79 12.17
N GLY A 134 3.72 5.58 11.32
CA GLY A 134 4.21 6.87 10.83
C GLY A 134 4.55 7.86 11.95
N LEU A 135 5.53 8.74 11.69
CA LEU A 135 5.98 9.73 12.66
C LEU A 135 4.83 10.68 13.06
N ARG A 136 4.39 10.58 14.33
CA ARG A 136 3.38 11.46 14.96
C ARG A 136 3.70 12.94 14.74
N SER A 137 4.98 13.28 14.80
CA SER A 137 5.53 14.59 14.44
C SER A 137 6.93 14.41 13.86
N LEU A 138 7.24 15.16 12.79
CA LEU A 138 8.60 15.28 12.28
C LEU A 138 9.45 16.13 13.25
N HIS A 139 10.77 15.93 13.27
CA HIS A 139 11.68 16.73 14.10
C HIS A 139 11.53 18.23 13.81
N TRP A 140 11.59 19.05 14.87
CA TRP A 140 11.14 20.45 14.81
C TRP A 140 12.02 21.31 13.90
N GLU A 141 13.33 21.08 13.83
CA GLU A 141 14.22 21.78 12.91
C GLU A 141 13.93 21.45 11.45
N VAL A 142 13.79 20.15 11.13
CA VAL A 142 13.45 19.70 9.77
C VAL A 142 12.12 20.33 9.35
N ARG A 143 11.12 20.35 10.25
CA ARG A 143 9.84 21.02 10.02
C ARG A 143 9.97 22.55 9.89
N LYS A 144 10.87 23.19 10.63
CA LYS A 144 11.12 24.65 10.57
C LYS A 144 11.69 25.04 9.20
N HIS A 145 12.72 24.34 8.73
CA HIS A 145 13.42 24.68 7.49
C HIS A 145 12.71 24.11 6.26
N CYS A 146 12.40 22.80 6.23
CA CYS A 146 11.81 22.16 5.04
C CYS A 146 10.33 22.49 4.79
N LYS A 147 9.62 23.09 5.76
CA LYS A 147 8.28 23.67 5.52
C LYS A 147 8.33 25.16 5.10
N ALA A 148 9.49 25.81 5.15
CA ALA A 148 9.65 27.21 4.73
C ALA A 148 9.86 27.31 3.22
N SER A 149 10.85 26.59 2.67
CA SER A 149 11.04 26.42 1.23
C SER A 149 11.91 25.20 0.90
N PHE A 150 11.96 24.83 -0.38
CA PHE A 150 12.90 23.83 -0.89
C PHE A 150 14.36 24.25 -0.67
N VAL A 151 14.69 25.52 -0.91
CA VAL A 151 16.06 26.06 -0.74
C VAL A 151 16.48 26.04 0.74
N GLU A 152 15.58 26.41 1.65
CA GLU A 152 15.87 26.34 3.09
C GLU A 152 15.94 24.90 3.60
N CYS A 153 15.22 23.96 2.98
CA CYS A 153 15.41 22.53 3.20
C CYS A 153 16.82 22.07 2.80
N LEU A 154 17.28 22.44 1.59
CA LEU A 154 18.61 22.09 1.11
C LEU A 154 19.72 22.68 2.00
N LYS A 155 19.63 23.96 2.38
CA LYS A 155 20.59 24.61 3.31
C LYS A 155 20.65 23.88 4.66
N TYR A 156 19.51 23.49 5.21
CA TYR A 156 19.46 22.72 6.46
C TYR A 156 20.07 21.32 6.29
N LEU A 157 19.71 20.58 5.24
CA LEU A 157 20.21 19.22 5.01
C LEU A 157 21.72 19.22 4.69
N GLU A 158 22.23 20.22 3.97
CA GLU A 158 23.66 20.42 3.77
C GLU A 158 24.40 20.63 5.10
N ARG A 159 23.84 21.46 6.00
CA ARG A 159 24.40 21.66 7.35
C ARG A 159 24.50 20.34 8.12
N ILE A 160 23.48 19.48 8.05
CA ILE A 160 23.51 18.14 8.69
C ILE A 160 24.57 17.23 8.04
N ILE A 161 24.66 17.18 6.71
CA ILE A 161 25.65 16.35 5.99
C ILE A 161 27.09 16.82 6.22
N ARG A 162 27.30 18.12 6.51
CA ARG A 162 28.62 18.62 6.95
C ARG A 162 29.02 18.13 8.35
N LEU A 163 28.08 17.66 9.17
CA LEU A 163 28.36 17.03 10.47
C LEU A 163 28.66 15.53 10.36
N THR A 164 28.26 14.85 9.27
CA THR A 164 28.55 13.43 9.07
C THR A 164 30.00 13.20 8.63
N VAL A 165 30.56 12.08 9.07
CA VAL A 165 31.88 11.56 8.68
C VAL A 165 31.75 10.84 7.33
N PHE A 166 30.64 10.11 7.14
CA PHE A 166 30.32 9.46 5.88
C PHE A 166 29.62 10.42 4.92
N ARG A 167 30.20 10.61 3.73
CA ARG A 167 29.77 11.59 2.72
C ARG A 167 30.05 11.08 1.31
N ARG A 168 29.30 11.57 0.31
CA ARG A 168 29.52 11.25 -1.12
C ARG A 168 30.94 11.56 -1.60
N GLU A 169 31.59 12.58 -1.06
CA GLU A 169 32.98 12.93 -1.41
C GLU A 169 34.04 11.92 -0.94
N ASN A 170 33.69 11.06 0.03
CA ASN A 170 34.54 10.00 0.59
C ASN A 170 34.17 8.58 0.05
N ASP A 171 33.16 8.49 -0.81
CA ASP A 171 32.64 7.23 -1.35
C ASP A 171 33.56 6.63 -2.43
N THR A 172 33.84 5.33 -2.33
CA THR A 172 34.70 4.60 -3.26
C THR A 172 34.18 4.69 -4.70
N VAL A 173 32.87 4.53 -4.92
CA VAL A 173 32.27 4.57 -6.26
C VAL A 173 32.39 5.97 -6.86
N THR A 174 32.13 7.01 -6.07
CA THR A 174 32.28 8.42 -6.46
C THR A 174 33.74 8.78 -6.75
N ILE A 175 34.70 8.33 -5.93
CA ILE A 175 36.13 8.56 -6.13
C ILE A 175 36.62 7.83 -7.40
N MET A 176 36.21 6.58 -7.62
CA MET A 176 36.51 5.83 -8.84
C MET A 176 36.01 6.55 -10.09
N ARG A 177 34.75 7.02 -10.09
CA ARG A 177 34.15 7.80 -11.19
C ARG A 177 34.93 9.11 -11.44
N LYS A 178 35.28 9.85 -10.38
CA LYS A 178 36.03 11.12 -10.45
C LYS A 178 37.45 10.95 -11.00
N GLN A 179 38.14 9.88 -10.60
CA GLN A 179 39.52 9.58 -11.03
C GLN A 179 39.59 8.73 -12.31
N LYS A 180 38.44 8.28 -12.84
CA LYS A 180 38.32 7.35 -13.98
C LYS A 180 39.06 6.03 -13.77
N TRP A 181 39.11 5.56 -12.52
CA TRP A 181 39.74 4.30 -12.15
C TRP A 181 38.88 3.10 -12.55
N ASN A 182 39.53 1.94 -12.74
CA ASN A 182 38.85 0.67 -12.96
C ASN A 182 39.48 -0.45 -12.10
N LEU A 183 38.70 -1.50 -11.84
CA LEU A 183 39.07 -2.59 -10.92
C LEU A 183 40.33 -3.37 -11.34
N VAL A 184 40.69 -3.36 -12.63
CA VAL A 184 41.83 -4.10 -13.19
C VAL A 184 43.13 -3.32 -13.09
N ASN A 185 43.08 -2.00 -13.32
CA ASN A 185 44.27 -1.15 -13.39
C ASN A 185 44.60 -0.44 -12.07
N ASN A 186 43.63 -0.33 -11.15
CA ASN A 186 43.74 0.50 -9.95
C ASN A 186 43.38 -0.25 -8.65
N THR A 187 43.55 -1.57 -8.63
CA THR A 187 43.07 -2.44 -7.55
C THR A 187 43.59 -2.01 -6.17
N GLU A 188 44.87 -1.66 -6.04
CA GLU A 188 45.46 -1.22 -4.76
C GLU A 188 44.89 0.13 -4.28
N GLN A 189 44.73 1.10 -5.19
CA GLN A 189 44.17 2.42 -4.84
C GLN A 189 42.69 2.31 -4.47
N ILE A 190 41.93 1.46 -5.17
CA ILE A 190 40.53 1.16 -4.85
C ILE A 190 40.44 0.45 -3.50
N MET A 191 41.30 -0.52 -3.21
CA MET A 191 41.35 -1.21 -1.91
C MET A 191 41.80 -0.30 -0.76
N ALA A 192 42.55 0.77 -1.02
CA ALA A 192 42.82 1.81 -0.02
C ALA A 192 41.56 2.63 0.27
N VAL A 193 40.99 3.27 -0.76
CA VAL A 193 39.80 4.11 -0.63
C VAL A 193 38.60 3.33 -0.06
N GLN A 194 38.44 2.06 -0.39
CA GLN A 194 37.40 1.20 0.19
C GLN A 194 37.54 1.04 1.70
N ARG A 195 38.76 0.89 2.22
CA ARG A 195 39.01 0.78 3.67
C ARG A 195 38.72 2.11 4.37
N ASP A 196 39.09 3.23 3.75
CA ASP A 196 38.81 4.56 4.29
C ASP A 196 37.31 4.86 4.31
N CYS A 197 36.61 4.51 3.22
CA CYS A 197 35.15 4.63 3.07
C CYS A 197 34.40 3.79 4.12
N GLN A 198 34.77 2.50 4.28
CA GLN A 198 34.18 1.62 5.31
C GLN A 198 34.50 2.08 6.73
N THR A 199 35.67 2.69 6.96
CA THR A 199 36.05 3.27 8.26
C THR A 199 35.23 4.52 8.56
N ALA A 200 34.98 5.38 7.56
CA ALA A 200 34.08 6.53 7.70
C ALA A 200 32.64 6.09 8.00
N GLN A 201 32.12 5.10 7.28
CA GLN A 201 30.78 4.53 7.50
C GLN A 201 30.63 3.95 8.92
N ARG A 202 31.63 3.20 9.41
CA ARG A 202 31.62 2.64 10.78
C ARG A 202 31.72 3.73 11.85
N ARG A 203 32.49 4.79 11.63
CA ARG A 203 32.55 5.95 12.54
C ARG A 203 31.19 6.63 12.61
N ASP A 204 30.58 6.92 11.48
CA ASP A 204 29.25 7.54 11.39
C ASP A 204 28.22 6.76 12.23
N TYR A 205 28.12 5.44 12.03
CA TYR A 205 27.23 4.56 12.81
C TYR A 205 27.45 4.62 14.34
N LEU A 206 28.67 4.90 14.80
CA LEU A 206 29.01 5.02 16.22
C LEU A 206 28.87 6.45 16.77
N THR A 207 28.84 7.47 15.91
CA THR A 207 28.82 8.89 16.33
C THR A 207 27.53 9.65 15.96
N VAL A 208 26.62 9.05 15.18
CA VAL A 208 25.34 9.68 14.81
C VAL A 208 24.51 10.01 16.06
N VAL A 209 24.19 11.29 16.22
CA VAL A 209 23.25 11.77 17.23
C VAL A 209 21.84 11.26 16.87
N PRO A 210 21.17 10.48 17.76
CA PRO A 210 19.84 9.98 17.47
C PRO A 210 18.85 11.10 17.10
N PHE A 211 18.00 10.85 16.10
CA PHE A 211 16.95 11.73 15.57
C PHE A 211 17.36 12.93 14.69
N GLN A 212 18.63 13.17 14.36
CA GLN A 212 18.99 14.21 13.37
C GLN A 212 18.90 13.74 11.90
N GLY A 213 18.96 12.43 11.64
CA GLY A 213 18.45 11.77 10.43
C GLY A 213 17.27 10.82 10.76
N PRO A 214 16.54 10.24 9.78
CA PRO A 214 16.61 10.43 8.33
C PRO A 214 15.44 11.30 7.78
N ILE A 215 14.85 12.14 8.64
CA ILE A 215 13.52 12.78 8.50
C ILE A 215 13.38 13.71 7.27
N GLY A 216 14.48 14.08 6.62
CA GLY A 216 14.48 14.83 5.35
C GLY A 216 13.84 14.07 4.18
N ASN A 217 13.80 12.73 4.21
CA ASN A 217 13.25 11.90 3.13
C ASN A 217 11.79 12.23 2.79
N TYR A 218 10.92 12.43 3.79
CA TYR A 218 9.53 12.84 3.59
C TYR A 218 9.41 14.14 2.79
N TYR A 219 10.23 15.14 3.09
CA TYR A 219 10.20 16.44 2.40
C TYR A 219 10.81 16.35 1.01
N MET A 220 11.96 15.69 0.84
CA MET A 220 12.59 15.54 -0.48
C MET A 220 11.74 14.67 -1.43
N CYS A 221 11.10 13.62 -0.92
CA CYS A 221 10.12 12.84 -1.67
C CYS A 221 8.89 13.69 -2.05
N TRP A 222 8.35 14.47 -1.12
CA TRP A 222 7.23 15.38 -1.40
C TRP A 222 7.59 16.45 -2.45
N TYR A 223 8.78 17.06 -2.38
CA TYR A 223 9.27 17.96 -3.42
C TYR A 223 9.48 17.27 -4.79
N THR A 224 9.70 15.95 -4.79
CA THR A 224 9.72 15.14 -6.02
C THR A 224 8.30 14.93 -6.57
N MET A 225 7.30 14.63 -5.72
CA MET A 225 5.89 14.57 -6.13
C MET A 225 5.33 15.92 -6.60
N LEU A 226 5.86 17.03 -6.05
CA LEU A 226 5.56 18.38 -6.49
C LEU A 226 6.28 18.81 -7.78
N GLU A 227 7.15 17.95 -8.34
CA GLU A 227 7.90 18.20 -9.57
C GLU A 227 8.75 19.48 -9.51
N VAL A 228 9.47 19.69 -8.39
CA VAL A 228 10.41 20.81 -8.26
C VAL A 228 11.51 20.69 -9.34
N PRO A 229 11.69 21.66 -10.25
CA PRO A 229 12.53 21.48 -11.45
C PRO A 229 14.00 21.14 -11.18
N ASP A 230 14.58 21.60 -10.05
CA ASP A 230 15.94 21.25 -9.63
C ASP A 230 16.11 19.73 -9.34
N LEU A 231 15.01 18.98 -9.18
CA LEU A 231 15.02 17.53 -8.95
C LEU A 231 14.76 16.71 -10.23
N ALA A 232 14.60 17.35 -11.39
CA ALA A 232 14.28 16.66 -12.64
C ALA A 232 15.40 15.73 -13.10
N THR A 233 16.67 16.17 -13.03
CA THR A 233 17.86 15.35 -13.27
C THR A 233 19.01 15.81 -12.37
N PHE A 234 19.94 14.91 -12.03
CA PHE A 234 21.10 15.19 -11.18
C PHE A 234 22.37 15.49 -11.99
N GLY A 235 22.42 15.10 -13.26
CA GLY A 235 23.59 15.22 -14.13
C GLY A 235 24.69 14.19 -13.83
N GLU A 236 24.39 13.18 -13.01
CA GLU A 236 25.26 12.03 -12.73
C GLU A 236 24.39 10.80 -12.36
N PRO A 237 24.83 9.56 -12.66
CA PRO A 237 23.99 8.38 -12.42
C PRO A 237 23.88 8.05 -10.94
N CYS A 238 22.65 7.91 -10.45
CA CYS A 238 22.32 7.65 -9.04
C CYS A 238 22.28 6.15 -8.67
N ASP A 239 22.81 5.28 -9.52
CA ASP A 239 22.71 3.81 -9.52
C ASP A 239 23.65 3.11 -8.51
N ASN A 240 23.59 3.59 -7.27
CA ASN A 240 24.26 3.02 -6.11
C ASN A 240 23.39 3.13 -4.85
N HIS A 241 23.58 2.20 -3.92
CA HIS A 241 22.89 2.21 -2.61
C HIS A 241 23.56 3.14 -1.58
N ALA A 242 24.58 3.91 -1.98
CA ALA A 242 25.41 4.78 -1.14
C ALA A 242 26.11 4.03 0.02
N ASN A 243 26.87 2.98 -0.33
CA ASN A 243 27.42 1.99 0.60
C ASN A 243 28.88 1.61 0.27
N CYS A 244 29.71 2.59 -0.11
CA CYS A 244 31.03 2.33 -0.70
C CYS A 244 30.90 1.47 -1.98
N LEU A 245 31.96 0.74 -2.38
CA LEU A 245 31.84 -0.33 -3.35
C LEU A 245 31.14 -1.53 -2.67
N ASP A 246 30.00 -1.97 -3.19
CA ASP A 246 29.21 -3.10 -2.68
C ASP A 246 29.21 -4.31 -3.64
N GLU A 247 28.37 -5.31 -3.38
CA GLU A 247 28.27 -6.53 -4.20
C GLU A 247 27.76 -6.28 -5.64
N TYR A 248 27.28 -5.07 -5.95
CA TYR A 248 26.73 -4.69 -7.25
C TYR A 248 27.70 -3.86 -8.12
N ASP A 249 28.98 -3.79 -7.77
CA ASP A 249 30.04 -3.07 -8.51
C ASP A 249 29.81 -1.53 -8.55
N VAL A 250 30.54 -0.78 -9.38
CA VAL A 250 30.43 0.68 -9.55
C VAL A 250 29.03 1.16 -9.96
N HIS A 251 28.19 0.24 -10.46
CA HIS A 251 26.90 0.52 -11.08
C HIS A 251 25.95 -0.66 -10.85
N ASN A 252 24.95 -0.48 -9.96
CA ASN A 252 24.03 -1.58 -9.63
C ASN A 252 23.07 -1.96 -10.77
N LYS A 253 22.98 -1.12 -11.82
CA LYS A 253 22.16 -1.32 -13.03
C LYS A 253 20.66 -1.50 -12.72
N ASP A 254 20.18 -0.93 -11.62
CA ASP A 254 18.75 -0.90 -11.31
C ASP A 254 18.02 0.02 -12.33
N PRO A 255 17.04 -0.48 -13.11
CA PRO A 255 16.33 0.29 -14.14
C PRO A 255 15.46 1.44 -13.58
N ARG A 256 15.35 1.60 -12.26
CA ARG A 256 14.77 2.77 -11.58
C ARG A 256 15.75 3.93 -11.46
N ALA A 257 17.06 3.65 -11.41
CA ALA A 257 18.11 4.63 -11.13
C ALA A 257 18.63 5.33 -12.42
N ASP A 258 17.70 5.80 -13.26
CA ASP A 258 17.98 6.30 -14.61
C ASP A 258 17.82 7.83 -14.72
N ASP A 259 18.93 8.56 -14.66
CA ASP A 259 18.96 10.03 -14.73
C ASP A 259 18.54 10.60 -16.10
N THR A 260 18.30 9.75 -17.12
CA THR A 260 17.72 10.20 -18.40
C THR A 260 16.19 10.37 -18.33
N LYS A 261 15.55 9.81 -17.30
CA LYS A 261 14.12 9.96 -17.04
C LYS A 261 13.89 11.04 -15.96
N SER A 262 13.06 12.04 -16.27
CA SER A 262 12.73 13.11 -15.33
C SER A 262 12.26 12.55 -13.98
N TYR A 263 12.80 13.08 -12.89
CA TYR A 263 12.55 12.71 -11.50
C TYR A 263 12.90 11.26 -11.10
N ALA A 264 13.35 10.38 -12.00
CA ALA A 264 13.59 8.98 -11.65
C ALA A 264 14.71 8.82 -10.61
N CYS A 265 15.83 9.55 -10.76
CA CYS A 265 16.89 9.55 -9.74
C CYS A 265 16.46 10.20 -8.41
N ALA A 266 15.51 11.15 -8.42
CA ALA A 266 14.94 11.73 -7.22
C ALA A 266 13.97 10.76 -6.52
N LEU A 267 13.08 10.09 -7.25
CA LEU A 267 12.20 9.04 -6.73
C LEU A 267 13.03 7.86 -6.17
N TYR A 268 14.03 7.38 -6.91
CA TYR A 268 14.94 6.32 -6.49
C TYR A 268 15.71 6.70 -5.22
N SER A 269 16.06 7.98 -5.04
CA SER A 269 16.81 8.44 -3.86
C SER A 269 15.95 8.74 -2.64
N PHE A 270 14.83 9.46 -2.81
CA PHE A 270 14.10 10.07 -1.70
C PHE A 270 12.83 9.33 -1.28
N CYS A 271 12.18 8.61 -2.19
CA CYS A 271 10.88 7.98 -1.95
C CYS A 271 11.00 6.46 -1.72
N PRO A 272 10.22 5.87 -0.80
CA PRO A 272 9.98 4.43 -0.77
C PRO A 272 9.18 3.98 -2.00
N ASP A 273 9.53 2.85 -2.58
CA ASP A 273 8.99 2.38 -3.86
C ASP A 273 7.84 1.41 -3.64
N HIS A 274 6.63 1.96 -3.58
CA HIS A 274 5.39 1.22 -3.31
C HIS A 274 4.99 0.30 -4.49
N CYS A 275 5.54 0.51 -5.69
CA CYS A 275 5.33 -0.37 -6.86
C CYS A 275 6.40 -1.46 -6.97
N CYS A 276 7.60 -1.23 -6.39
CA CYS A 276 8.69 -2.20 -6.33
C CYS A 276 9.37 -2.17 -4.95
N PRO A 277 8.72 -2.73 -3.91
CA PRO A 277 9.28 -2.88 -2.57
C PRO A 277 10.36 -3.98 -2.56
N MET A 278 11.48 -3.69 -3.22
CA MET A 278 12.65 -4.54 -3.40
C MET A 278 13.91 -3.67 -3.39
N LYS A 279 14.93 -4.07 -2.62
CA LYS A 279 16.19 -3.32 -2.50
C LYS A 279 16.89 -3.15 -3.86
N HIS A 280 17.02 -4.26 -4.61
CA HIS A 280 17.64 -4.33 -5.92
C HIS A 280 16.79 -5.17 -6.87
N ILE A 281 16.82 -4.83 -8.16
CA ILE A 281 16.20 -5.60 -9.26
C ILE A 281 17.12 -5.55 -10.49
N ARG A 282 16.97 -6.50 -11.41
CA ARG A 282 17.63 -6.45 -12.73
C ARG A 282 16.66 -5.99 -13.83
N TYR A 283 15.38 -6.26 -13.67
CA TYR A 283 14.33 -5.89 -14.61
C TYR A 283 13.06 -5.43 -13.87
N MET A 284 12.32 -4.49 -14.44
CA MET A 284 11.01 -4.07 -13.89
C MET A 284 9.99 -5.23 -13.76
N LYS A 285 10.19 -6.32 -14.51
CA LYS A 285 9.38 -7.55 -14.35
C LYS A 285 9.54 -8.19 -12.98
N ASP A 286 10.71 -8.04 -12.35
CA ASP A 286 11.01 -8.58 -11.01
C ASP A 286 10.05 -7.95 -9.99
N CYS A 287 9.87 -6.63 -10.04
CA CYS A 287 8.84 -5.88 -9.31
C CYS A 287 7.44 -6.43 -9.59
N TYR A 288 7.06 -6.51 -10.86
CA TYR A 288 5.68 -6.85 -11.25
C TYR A 288 5.27 -8.26 -10.81
N GLN A 289 6.22 -9.19 -10.63
CA GLN A 289 5.95 -10.54 -10.12
C GLN A 289 6.27 -10.72 -8.63
N SER A 290 6.69 -9.69 -7.91
CA SER A 290 6.78 -9.72 -6.45
C SER A 290 5.39 -9.83 -5.83
N GLN A 291 5.22 -10.67 -4.81
CA GLN A 291 3.95 -10.79 -4.07
C GLN A 291 3.59 -9.50 -3.32
N SER A 292 4.59 -8.66 -3.03
CA SER A 292 4.43 -7.36 -2.37
C SER A 292 4.02 -6.22 -3.31
N ASN A 293 3.94 -6.46 -4.62
CA ASN A 293 3.41 -5.48 -5.58
C ASN A 293 1.88 -5.31 -5.35
N PRO A 294 1.36 -4.09 -5.15
CA PRO A 294 -0.08 -3.84 -4.99
C PRO A 294 -0.94 -4.47 -6.09
N CYS A 295 -0.44 -4.51 -7.33
CA CYS A 295 -1.17 -5.07 -8.46
C CYS A 295 -1.15 -6.61 -8.54
N TYR A 296 -0.50 -7.33 -7.61
CA TYR A 296 -0.20 -8.76 -7.77
C TYR A 296 -1.42 -9.69 -7.65
N VAL A 297 -2.31 -9.41 -6.69
CA VAL A 297 -3.35 -10.36 -6.24
C VAL A 297 -4.49 -10.51 -7.27
N GLU A 298 -5.08 -9.39 -7.70
CA GLU A 298 -6.22 -9.37 -8.63
C GLU A 298 -5.84 -9.66 -10.09
N ASN A 299 -4.56 -9.49 -10.47
CA ASN A 299 -4.14 -9.55 -11.86
C ASN A 299 -3.32 -10.78 -12.23
N GLN A 300 -3.57 -11.28 -13.44
CA GLN A 300 -2.72 -12.24 -14.13
C GLN A 300 -1.31 -11.65 -14.38
N PRO A 301 -0.24 -12.47 -14.44
CA PRO A 301 1.15 -12.01 -14.54
C PRO A 301 1.46 -10.92 -15.57
N ALA A 302 0.73 -10.88 -16.69
CA ALA A 302 0.91 -9.86 -17.73
C ALA A 302 0.40 -8.46 -17.33
N HIS A 303 -0.66 -8.37 -16.52
CA HIS A 303 -1.36 -7.12 -16.18
C HIS A 303 -0.90 -6.53 -14.82
N ARG A 304 0.18 -7.07 -14.21
CA ARG A 304 0.69 -6.64 -12.90
C ARG A 304 1.54 -5.36 -12.94
N LYS A 305 1.44 -4.57 -14.01
CA LYS A 305 2.20 -3.34 -14.18
C LYS A 305 1.69 -2.29 -13.18
N CYS A 306 2.47 -2.05 -12.14
CA CYS A 306 2.27 -0.93 -11.23
C CYS A 306 2.92 0.33 -11.81
N THR A 307 2.24 1.46 -11.65
CA THR A 307 2.76 2.79 -12.00
C THR A 307 2.39 3.81 -10.91
N LEU A 308 3.22 4.83 -10.73
CA LEU A 308 3.01 5.90 -9.76
C LEU A 308 2.74 7.21 -10.53
N ASN A 309 1.64 7.89 -10.23
CA ASN A 309 1.38 9.23 -10.78
C ASN A 309 1.76 10.30 -9.74
N GLN A 310 2.72 11.17 -10.07
CA GLN A 310 3.16 12.24 -9.17
C GLN A 310 2.03 13.23 -8.84
N ASP A 311 1.14 13.52 -9.81
CA ASP A 311 -0.02 14.41 -9.62
C ASP A 311 -0.98 13.95 -8.53
N GLU A 312 -1.23 12.64 -8.47
CA GLU A 312 -2.16 12.03 -7.53
C GLU A 312 -1.55 11.85 -6.12
N ASN A 313 -0.26 12.21 -5.94
CA ASN A 313 0.51 12.01 -4.71
C ASN A 313 1.10 13.30 -4.11
N ARG A 314 0.55 14.46 -4.49
CA ARG A 314 1.02 15.78 -4.01
C ARG A 314 0.66 16.11 -2.54
N ASP A 315 -0.13 15.29 -1.83
CA ASP A 315 -0.46 15.54 -0.40
C ASP A 315 0.59 14.98 0.60
N PHE A 316 1.03 15.85 1.50
CA PHE A 316 2.08 15.55 2.48
C PHE A 316 1.63 14.68 3.67
N GLN A 317 0.34 14.65 4.00
CA GLN A 317 -0.17 13.80 5.09
C GLN A 317 -0.38 12.37 4.60
N ALA A 318 -0.95 12.20 3.40
CA ALA A 318 -1.11 10.93 2.73
C ALA A 318 0.25 10.24 2.50
N LEU A 319 1.22 10.98 1.93
CA LEU A 319 2.60 10.51 1.74
C LEU A 319 3.25 10.06 3.06
N ARG A 320 3.10 10.83 4.14
CA ARG A 320 3.59 10.45 5.49
C ARG A 320 2.88 9.24 6.12
N ALA A 321 1.73 8.85 5.60
CA ALA A 321 0.92 7.73 6.07
C ALA A 321 1.02 6.48 5.18
N ASN A 322 1.88 6.49 4.15
CA ASN A 322 1.95 5.48 3.08
C ASN A 322 0.61 5.31 2.32
N GLN A 323 -0.20 6.38 2.26
CA GLN A 323 -1.44 6.42 1.49
C GLN A 323 -1.14 6.89 0.06
N ILE A 324 -0.25 6.13 -0.61
CA ILE A 324 0.21 6.43 -1.96
C ILE A 324 -0.79 5.88 -2.99
N ASN A 325 -1.17 6.74 -3.94
CA ASN A 325 -2.03 6.36 -5.04
C ASN A 325 -1.19 5.82 -6.21
N VAL A 326 -1.27 4.51 -6.45
CA VAL A 326 -0.67 3.83 -7.61
C VAL A 326 -1.76 3.54 -8.65
N SER A 327 -1.37 3.33 -9.90
CA SER A 327 -2.25 2.87 -10.97
C SER A 327 -1.81 1.48 -11.43
N CYS A 328 -2.74 0.53 -11.32
CA CYS A 328 -2.64 -0.82 -11.85
C CYS A 328 -3.54 -0.97 -13.08
N GLU A 329 -3.15 -1.84 -14.01
CA GLU A 329 -4.06 -2.32 -15.05
C GLU A 329 -5.16 -3.21 -14.43
N CYS A 330 -6.39 -3.12 -14.93
CA CYS A 330 -7.50 -3.98 -14.51
C CYS A 330 -7.85 -4.96 -15.63
N HIS A 331 -7.84 -6.26 -15.33
CA HIS A 331 -8.15 -7.31 -16.31
C HIS A 331 -9.58 -7.22 -16.88
N SER A 332 -10.55 -6.84 -16.05
CA SER A 332 -11.96 -6.73 -16.43
C SER A 332 -12.28 -5.35 -17.03
N ARG A 333 -12.98 -5.33 -18.17
CA ARG A 333 -13.56 -4.09 -18.72
C ARG A 333 -14.68 -3.56 -17.81
N GLY A 334 -14.85 -2.25 -17.76
CA GLY A 334 -15.79 -1.60 -16.84
C GLY A 334 -15.31 -1.53 -15.39
N TYR A 335 -14.03 -1.82 -15.13
CA TYR A 335 -13.40 -1.67 -13.81
C TYR A 335 -12.23 -0.69 -13.88
N GLU A 336 -12.02 0.08 -12.80
CA GLU A 336 -10.87 0.95 -12.60
C GLU A 336 -10.16 0.63 -11.29
N TRP A 337 -8.86 0.89 -11.21
CA TRP A 337 -8.10 0.62 -10.00
C TRP A 337 -8.39 1.66 -8.90
N SER A 338 -8.57 1.20 -7.66
CA SER A 338 -8.73 2.07 -6.50
C SER A 338 -7.70 1.78 -5.43
N SER A 339 -6.65 2.61 -5.33
CA SER A 339 -5.61 2.49 -4.29
C SER A 339 -6.15 2.59 -2.86
N ARG A 340 -7.32 3.20 -2.66
CA ARG A 340 -8.01 3.20 -1.35
C ARG A 340 -8.42 1.80 -0.88
N PHE A 341 -8.74 0.91 -1.82
CA PHE A 341 -9.20 -0.45 -1.55
C PHE A 341 -8.18 -1.53 -1.95
N GLY A 342 -7.13 -1.16 -2.69
CA GLY A 342 -6.10 -2.10 -3.17
C GLY A 342 -6.63 -3.08 -4.22
N MET A 343 -7.68 -2.70 -4.96
CA MET A 343 -8.36 -3.58 -5.91
C MET A 343 -9.00 -2.80 -7.07
N CYS A 344 -9.35 -3.52 -8.14
CA CYS A 344 -10.19 -3.01 -9.22
C CYS A 344 -11.65 -2.92 -8.76
N VAL A 345 -12.28 -1.75 -8.93
CA VAL A 345 -13.67 -1.47 -8.56
C VAL A 345 -14.51 -1.16 -9.80
N ASP A 346 -15.81 -1.43 -9.70
CA ASP A 346 -16.80 -1.24 -10.76
C ASP A 346 -16.97 0.25 -11.14
N VAL A 347 -16.84 0.58 -12.42
CA VAL A 347 -16.96 1.96 -12.93
C VAL A 347 -18.43 2.28 -13.16
N ASN A 348 -19.04 3.02 -12.24
CA ASN A 348 -20.47 3.35 -12.36
C ASN A 348 -20.72 4.43 -13.43
N GLU A 349 -20.94 4.04 -14.69
CA GLU A 349 -21.14 5.00 -15.80
C GLU A 349 -22.44 5.80 -15.66
N CYS A 350 -23.43 5.26 -14.91
CA CYS A 350 -24.67 5.96 -14.59
C CYS A 350 -24.48 7.14 -13.63
N VAL A 351 -23.53 7.05 -12.70
CA VAL A 351 -23.14 8.15 -11.80
C VAL A 351 -22.12 9.09 -12.48
N ARG A 352 -21.23 8.56 -13.30
CA ARG A 352 -20.22 9.36 -14.03
C ARG A 352 -20.77 10.11 -15.24
N GLY A 353 -21.97 9.77 -15.72
CA GLY A 353 -22.56 10.34 -16.94
C GLY A 353 -21.84 9.92 -18.23
N THR A 354 -21.05 8.85 -18.19
CA THR A 354 -20.27 8.33 -19.33
C THR A 354 -21.03 7.29 -20.16
N HIS A 355 -22.34 7.18 -19.94
CA HIS A 355 -23.23 6.27 -20.65
C HIS A 355 -23.75 6.87 -21.98
N ASN A 356 -24.01 6.01 -22.96
CA ASN A 356 -24.61 6.42 -24.24
C ASN A 356 -26.15 6.35 -24.26
N CYS A 357 -26.81 6.20 -23.10
CA CYS A 357 -28.28 6.09 -23.02
C CYS A 357 -29.02 7.35 -23.47
N THR A 358 -30.14 7.16 -24.16
CA THR A 358 -30.96 8.22 -24.74
C THR A 358 -31.65 9.07 -23.66
N GLN A 359 -31.13 10.28 -23.42
CA GLN A 359 -31.49 11.21 -22.33
C GLN A 359 -32.99 11.43 -22.06
N ASN A 360 -33.87 11.19 -23.03
CA ASN A 360 -35.33 11.40 -22.92
C ASN A 360 -36.16 10.10 -22.95
N ALA A 361 -35.64 9.00 -23.48
CA ALA A 361 -36.36 7.73 -23.69
C ALA A 361 -35.85 6.58 -22.81
N GLU A 362 -34.64 6.69 -22.27
CA GLU A 362 -33.92 5.64 -21.54
C GLU A 362 -33.41 6.12 -20.17
N SER A 363 -33.24 5.18 -19.26
CA SER A 363 -32.56 5.35 -17.97
C SER A 363 -31.37 4.42 -17.91
N CYS A 364 -30.25 4.90 -17.38
CA CYS A 364 -29.06 4.09 -17.15
C CYS A 364 -29.26 3.22 -15.89
N LEU A 365 -28.93 1.94 -15.98
CA LEU A 365 -28.82 1.01 -14.86
C LEU A 365 -27.41 0.42 -14.84
N ASN A 366 -26.71 0.57 -13.72
CA ASN A 366 -25.35 0.08 -13.56
C ASN A 366 -25.32 -1.41 -13.17
N LEU A 367 -24.43 -2.19 -13.78
CA LEU A 367 -24.21 -3.60 -13.47
C LEU A 367 -22.69 -3.88 -13.43
N PRO A 368 -22.23 -4.97 -12.77
CA PRO A 368 -20.79 -5.23 -12.62
C PRO A 368 -20.06 -5.37 -13.97
N GLY A 369 -19.21 -4.39 -14.29
CA GLY A 369 -18.41 -4.28 -15.51
C GLY A 369 -19.11 -3.65 -16.72
N TYR A 370 -20.37 -3.19 -16.61
CA TYR A 370 -21.11 -2.55 -17.71
C TYR A 370 -22.44 -1.91 -17.25
N TYR A 371 -22.83 -0.80 -17.87
CA TYR A 371 -24.20 -0.28 -17.80
C TYR A 371 -25.14 -0.91 -18.84
N VAL A 372 -26.45 -0.83 -18.57
CA VAL A 372 -27.52 -1.06 -19.55
C VAL A 372 -28.49 0.11 -19.59
N CYS A 373 -28.97 0.43 -20.80
CA CYS A 373 -30.00 1.45 -21.02
C CYS A 373 -31.37 0.77 -21.05
N VAL A 374 -32.22 1.08 -20.08
CA VAL A 374 -33.60 0.55 -20.00
C VAL A 374 -34.61 1.61 -20.41
N CYS A 375 -35.64 1.24 -21.17
CA CYS A 375 -36.67 2.18 -21.57
C CYS A 375 -37.38 2.80 -20.37
N ARG A 376 -37.64 4.10 -20.42
CA ARG A 376 -38.42 4.80 -19.40
C ARG A 376 -39.86 4.32 -19.37
N LEU A 377 -40.51 4.53 -18.23
CA LEU A 377 -41.96 4.34 -18.09
C LEU A 377 -42.70 5.11 -19.20
N GLY A 378 -43.58 4.43 -19.92
CA GLY A 378 -44.24 4.95 -21.13
C GLY A 378 -43.55 4.62 -22.45
N TYR A 379 -42.36 4.01 -22.46
CA TYR A 379 -41.63 3.61 -23.66
C TYR A 379 -41.47 2.08 -23.76
N ILE A 380 -41.33 1.56 -24.98
CA ILE A 380 -41.07 0.14 -25.31
C ILE A 380 -39.86 0.06 -26.23
N TYR A 381 -38.96 -0.91 -26.02
CA TYR A 381 -37.84 -1.15 -26.91
C TYR A 381 -38.32 -1.72 -28.25
N ASN A 382 -38.03 -1.04 -29.37
CA ASN A 382 -38.26 -1.56 -30.71
C ASN A 382 -36.97 -2.22 -31.24
N SER A 383 -37.01 -3.54 -31.42
CA SER A 383 -35.88 -4.34 -31.91
C SER A 383 -35.49 -4.09 -33.37
N GLU A 384 -36.38 -3.49 -34.18
CA GLU A 384 -36.11 -3.16 -35.59
C GLU A 384 -35.37 -1.82 -35.74
N ILE A 385 -35.58 -0.90 -34.80
CA ILE A 385 -34.98 0.45 -34.77
C ILE A 385 -33.79 0.50 -33.81
N GLY A 386 -33.72 -0.41 -32.83
CA GLY A 386 -32.69 -0.44 -31.79
C GLY A 386 -32.87 0.64 -30.71
N GLN A 387 -34.10 1.15 -30.53
CA GLN A 387 -34.39 2.31 -29.69
C GLN A 387 -35.70 2.16 -28.91
N CYS A 388 -35.79 2.85 -27.77
CA CYS A 388 -37.01 2.98 -26.99
C CYS A 388 -38.01 3.96 -27.63
N VAL A 389 -39.16 3.46 -28.09
CA VAL A 389 -40.24 4.25 -28.69
C VAL A 389 -41.40 4.46 -27.71
N HIS A 390 -42.02 5.64 -27.71
CA HIS A 390 -43.14 5.94 -26.82
C HIS A 390 -44.37 5.08 -27.14
N SER A 391 -44.96 4.46 -26.12
CA SER A 391 -46.17 3.63 -26.21
C SER A 391 -47.35 4.30 -25.50
N PRO A 392 -48.30 4.89 -26.25
CA PRO A 392 -49.50 5.50 -25.66
C PRO A 392 -50.34 4.54 -24.82
N ASP A 393 -50.28 3.23 -25.09
CA ASP A 393 -51.03 2.23 -24.33
C ASP A 393 -50.42 1.98 -22.94
N ILE A 394 -49.09 1.99 -22.81
CA ILE A 394 -48.42 1.93 -21.49
C ILE A 394 -48.62 3.24 -20.73
N ASP A 395 -48.49 4.39 -21.40
CA ASP A 395 -48.72 5.71 -20.79
C ASP A 395 -50.14 5.85 -20.18
N ARG A 396 -51.18 5.39 -20.89
CA ARG A 396 -52.56 5.34 -20.36
C ARG A 396 -52.69 4.46 -19.12
N VAL A 397 -52.10 3.26 -19.14
CA VAL A 397 -52.15 2.32 -18.00
C VAL A 397 -51.43 2.91 -16.78
N LEU A 398 -50.27 3.53 -16.97
CA LEU A 398 -49.51 4.19 -15.90
C LEU A 398 -50.26 5.41 -15.33
N LYS A 399 -50.98 6.16 -16.17
CA LYS A 399 -51.85 7.29 -15.76
C LYS A 399 -53.17 6.85 -15.12
N GLY A 400 -53.31 5.57 -14.75
CA GLY A 400 -54.47 5.06 -14.02
C GLY A 400 -55.75 4.96 -14.85
N TYR A 401 -55.69 5.05 -16.18
CA TYR A 401 -56.84 4.82 -17.07
C TYR A 401 -57.16 3.33 -17.17
N VAL A 402 -57.67 2.77 -16.07
CA VAL A 402 -58.48 1.55 -16.09
C VAL A 402 -59.81 1.91 -16.74
N GLU A 403 -59.93 1.67 -18.04
CA GLU A 403 -61.25 1.60 -18.67
C GLU A 403 -62.11 0.60 -17.88
N LYS A 404 -63.25 1.03 -17.33
CA LYS A 404 -64.19 0.16 -16.63
C LYS A 404 -64.53 -1.02 -17.55
N PRO A 405 -64.13 -2.27 -17.21
CA PRO A 405 -64.14 -3.34 -18.18
C PRO A 405 -65.58 -3.72 -18.56
N LYS A 406 -65.98 -3.40 -19.80
CA LYS A 406 -67.11 -4.07 -20.45
C LYS A 406 -66.75 -5.57 -20.51
N ALA A 407 -67.45 -6.37 -19.72
CA ALA A 407 -66.99 -7.70 -19.32
C ALA A 407 -66.94 -8.69 -20.50
N ALA A 408 -65.73 -8.88 -21.07
CA ALA A 408 -65.48 -9.90 -22.10
C ALA A 408 -64.00 -10.32 -22.29
N LYS A 409 -63.01 -9.42 -22.09
CA LYS A 409 -61.69 -9.57 -22.74
C LYS A 409 -60.44 -9.69 -21.86
N THR A 410 -60.59 -9.74 -20.53
CA THR A 410 -59.47 -9.65 -19.57
C THR A 410 -58.43 -10.79 -19.68
N LYS A 411 -58.83 -11.99 -20.14
CA LYS A 411 -57.95 -13.17 -20.20
C LYS A 411 -56.76 -13.04 -21.17
N ASN A 412 -56.85 -12.18 -22.20
CA ASN A 412 -55.83 -12.12 -23.25
C ASN A 412 -54.69 -11.12 -22.98
N LEU A 413 -54.89 -10.10 -22.13
CA LEU A 413 -53.89 -9.05 -21.92
C LEU A 413 -52.77 -9.51 -20.97
N LEU A 414 -53.12 -10.09 -19.82
CA LEU A 414 -52.18 -10.69 -18.87
C LEU A 414 -51.32 -11.78 -19.53
N ALA A 415 -51.94 -12.63 -20.37
CA ALA A 415 -51.24 -13.65 -21.15
C ALA A 415 -50.31 -13.06 -22.24
N LYS A 416 -50.53 -11.82 -22.69
CA LYS A 416 -49.61 -11.09 -23.58
C LYS A 416 -48.43 -10.52 -22.79
N ILE A 417 -48.69 -9.87 -21.66
CA ILE A 417 -47.66 -9.27 -20.79
C ILE A 417 -46.69 -10.35 -20.29
N ALA A 418 -47.21 -11.49 -19.82
CA ALA A 418 -46.38 -12.63 -19.41
C ALA A 418 -45.48 -13.17 -20.54
N ARG A 419 -45.95 -13.17 -21.80
CA ARG A 419 -45.16 -13.59 -22.97
C ARG A 419 -44.13 -12.56 -23.44
N ILE A 420 -44.33 -11.28 -23.11
CA ILE A 420 -43.36 -10.21 -23.39
C ILE A 420 -42.21 -10.29 -22.38
N ILE A 421 -42.52 -10.46 -21.09
CA ILE A 421 -41.52 -10.61 -20.03
C ILE A 421 -40.72 -11.92 -20.16
N ALA A 422 -41.36 -13.02 -20.59
CA ALA A 422 -40.73 -14.34 -20.66
C ALA A 422 -39.93 -14.64 -21.96
N ARG A 423 -39.73 -13.65 -22.85
CA ARG A 423 -39.00 -13.85 -24.12
C ARG A 423 -37.60 -13.25 -24.11
N SER A 424 -36.68 -13.88 -23.37
CA SER A 424 -35.29 -13.90 -23.81
C SER A 424 -35.18 -14.77 -25.06
N ALA A 425 -34.45 -14.29 -26.08
CA ALA A 425 -34.31 -14.96 -27.38
C ALA A 425 -32.82 -15.24 -27.67
N GLY A 426 -32.25 -16.22 -26.97
CA GLY A 426 -30.92 -16.75 -27.22
C GLY A 426 -30.98 -18.28 -27.23
N SER A 427 -30.79 -18.90 -28.39
CA SER A 427 -30.86 -20.36 -28.53
C SER A 427 -29.47 -20.97 -28.36
N SER A 428 -29.31 -21.86 -27.36
CA SER A 428 -28.20 -22.81 -27.29
C SER A 428 -28.63 -24.07 -26.52
N TYR A 429 -28.11 -25.22 -26.94
CA TYR A 429 -28.52 -26.54 -26.46
C TYR A 429 -27.69 -26.97 -25.24
N VAL A 430 -28.31 -27.12 -24.06
CA VAL A 430 -27.76 -27.92 -22.94
C VAL A 430 -28.89 -28.66 -22.22
N HIS A 431 -28.65 -29.93 -21.85
CA HIS A 431 -29.60 -30.79 -21.14
C HIS A 431 -29.56 -30.53 -19.61
N ASN A 432 -30.66 -30.83 -18.91
CA ASN A 432 -30.76 -30.94 -17.44
C ASN A 432 -30.49 -29.68 -16.59
N TYR A 433 -31.53 -28.90 -16.28
CA TYR A 433 -31.61 -28.12 -15.04
C TYR A 433 -32.95 -28.34 -14.32
N ARG A 434 -32.93 -29.13 -13.24
CA ARG A 434 -34.12 -29.44 -12.40
C ARG A 434 -33.94 -29.09 -10.92
N VAL A 435 -33.03 -28.15 -10.61
CA VAL A 435 -32.51 -27.90 -9.24
C VAL A 435 -32.82 -26.50 -8.69
N HIS A 436 -32.81 -25.45 -9.51
CA HIS A 436 -32.76 -24.06 -8.98
C HIS A 436 -34.08 -23.48 -8.46
N PHE A 437 -35.25 -24.02 -8.83
CA PHE A 437 -36.53 -23.47 -8.34
C PHE A 437 -36.70 -23.61 -6.83
N SER A 438 -36.15 -24.68 -6.24
CA SER A 438 -36.14 -24.92 -4.79
C SER A 438 -35.27 -23.91 -4.04
N LEU A 439 -34.15 -23.48 -4.63
CA LEU A 439 -33.19 -22.58 -3.98
C LEU A 439 -33.77 -21.16 -3.83
N ILE A 440 -34.44 -20.67 -4.88
CA ILE A 440 -35.08 -19.35 -4.89
C ILE A 440 -36.21 -19.28 -3.83
N LEU A 441 -36.99 -20.36 -3.68
CA LEU A 441 -38.04 -20.45 -2.66
C LEU A 441 -37.44 -20.43 -1.23
N ILE A 442 -36.30 -21.08 -1.01
CA ILE A 442 -35.59 -21.08 0.27
C ILE A 442 -35.05 -19.68 0.62
N ILE A 443 -34.49 -18.95 -0.36
CA ILE A 443 -33.99 -17.58 -0.17
C ILE A 443 -35.15 -16.62 0.19
N LEU A 444 -36.30 -16.75 -0.46
CA LEU A 444 -37.50 -15.96 -0.13
C LEU A 444 -38.02 -16.24 1.28
N ILE A 445 -38.00 -17.50 1.72
CA ILE A 445 -38.42 -17.88 3.08
C ILE A 445 -37.42 -17.40 4.14
N LEU A 446 -36.11 -17.47 3.86
CA LEU A 446 -35.05 -17.01 4.78
C LEU A 446 -35.07 -15.49 5.00
N ASN A 447 -35.43 -14.69 4.01
CA ASN A 447 -35.52 -13.23 4.17
C ASN A 447 -36.74 -12.76 4.98
N CYS A 448 -37.76 -13.61 5.17
CA CYS A 448 -38.95 -13.27 5.97
C CYS A 448 -38.73 -13.30 7.49
N THR A 449 -37.56 -13.70 7.99
CA THR A 449 -37.27 -13.83 9.44
C THR A 449 -36.56 -12.62 10.05
N VAL A 450 -36.19 -11.62 9.24
CA VAL A 450 -35.29 -10.52 9.66
C VAL A 450 -36.03 -9.19 9.93
N SER A 451 -37.24 -8.99 9.39
CA SER A 451 -38.05 -7.78 9.66
C SER A 451 -39.55 -8.08 9.56
N TYR A 452 -40.28 -7.91 10.66
CA TYR A 452 -41.69 -8.29 10.76
C TYR A 452 -42.66 -7.34 10.05
N GLU A 453 -42.33 -6.04 9.91
CA GLU A 453 -43.27 -5.04 9.37
C GLU A 453 -43.56 -5.22 7.88
N PHE A 454 -42.61 -5.74 7.08
CA PHE A 454 -42.76 -5.82 5.62
C PHE A 454 -43.69 -6.98 5.14
N CYS A 455 -44.14 -7.84 6.05
CA CYS A 455 -44.96 -9.02 5.70
C CYS A 455 -46.47 -8.75 5.66
N PHE A 456 -46.96 -7.63 6.19
CA PHE A 456 -48.41 -7.36 6.27
C PHE A 456 -49.03 -6.99 4.90
N ASP A 457 -48.38 -6.10 4.15
CA ASP A 457 -48.89 -5.61 2.85
C ASP A 457 -48.93 -6.69 1.76
N LEU A 458 -48.12 -7.75 1.88
CA LEU A 458 -47.98 -8.82 0.89
C LEU A 458 -49.06 -9.90 0.96
N LEU A 459 -49.84 -9.98 2.04
CA LEU A 459 -50.83 -11.04 2.28
C LEU A 459 -52.29 -10.58 2.36
N ASN A 460 -52.54 -9.27 2.47
CA ASN A 460 -53.84 -8.65 2.20
C ASN A 460 -55.01 -9.25 3.03
N LEU A 461 -54.84 -9.29 4.37
CA LEU A 461 -55.80 -9.82 5.33
C LEU A 461 -56.44 -8.69 6.17
N ASP A 462 -57.75 -8.82 6.42
CA ASP A 462 -58.64 -7.76 6.95
C ASP A 462 -58.46 -7.53 8.47
N PRO A 463 -58.24 -6.30 8.97
CA PRO A 463 -57.75 -6.06 10.34
C PRO A 463 -58.87 -6.06 11.41
N LYS A 464 -59.62 -7.17 11.57
CA LYS A 464 -60.66 -7.33 12.61
C LYS A 464 -60.72 -8.72 13.27
N SER A 465 -59.68 -9.08 14.03
CA SER A 465 -59.83 -9.97 15.19
C SER A 465 -58.76 -9.71 16.25
N THR A 466 -59.17 -9.11 17.37
CA THR A 466 -58.35 -8.94 18.60
C THR A 466 -58.29 -10.23 19.43
N MET A 467 -57.46 -10.22 20.49
CA MET A 467 -57.28 -11.23 21.55
C MET A 467 -56.27 -12.37 21.23
N GLN A 468 -55.40 -12.79 22.16
CA GLN A 468 -54.93 -12.17 23.41
C GLN A 468 -53.57 -12.84 23.79
N TRP A 469 -52.65 -12.09 24.42
CA TRP A 469 -51.34 -12.64 24.81
C TRP A 469 -51.42 -13.47 26.11
N SER A 470 -50.69 -14.59 26.14
CA SER A 470 -50.26 -15.35 27.33
C SER A 470 -48.99 -16.12 27.02
#